data_AF-A0A258QX37-F1
#
_entry.id   AF-A0A258QX37-F1
#
_cell.length_a   1.000
_cell.length_b   1.000
_cell.length_c   1.000
_cell.angle_alpha   90.00
_cell.angle_beta   90.00
_cell.angle_gamma   90.00
#
_symmetry.space_group_name_H-M   'P 1'
#
loop_
_entity.id
_entity.type
_entity.pdbx_description
1 polymer ?
#
loop_
_entity_poly.entity_id
_entity_poly.type
_entity_poly.pdbx_seq_one_letter_code
_entity_poly.pdbx_strand_id
1 'polypeptide(L)'
;MIFNDDPYQHQGGDMMRTGRLVYTCEPASKINSRISDMSLNGQPIQADKSYKVARWGVGSAQSEGEPVWDVVEQYLKSAPVVKNHTPNVPRLIGVGANPGFANE
;
A
#
# COMPACT_ATOMS: atom_id res chain seq x y z
N MET A 1 12.05 -8.91 5.16
CA MET A 1 11.62 -7.83 4.22
C MET A 1 11.31 -8.48 2.87
N ILE A 2 10.20 -8.14 2.21
CA ILE A 2 9.73 -8.84 0.99
C ILE A 2 10.73 -8.84 -0.18
N PHE A 3 11.61 -7.83 -0.27
CA PHE A 3 12.67 -7.78 -1.29
C PHE A 3 14.07 -7.96 -0.67
N ASN A 4 14.23 -8.76 0.37
CA ASN A 4 15.59 -9.06 0.86
C ASN A 4 16.31 -9.96 -0.16
N ASP A 5 17.60 -9.76 -0.35
CA ASP A 5 18.40 -10.62 -1.23
C ASP A 5 18.56 -12.03 -0.61
N ASP A 6 18.57 -12.12 0.72
CA ASP A 6 18.52 -13.39 1.45
C ASP A 6 17.06 -13.88 1.56
N PRO A 7 16.69 -15.00 0.91
CA PRO A 7 15.33 -15.53 0.97
C PRO A 7 14.93 -16.00 2.37
N TYR A 8 15.88 -16.38 3.25
CA TYR A 8 15.56 -16.75 4.64
C TYR A 8 15.08 -15.56 5.48
N GLN A 9 15.28 -14.33 5.00
CA GLN A 9 14.82 -13.11 5.63
C GLN A 9 13.45 -12.63 5.09
N HIS A 10 12.83 -13.41 4.21
CA HIS A 10 11.48 -13.15 3.71
C HIS A 10 10.46 -13.58 4.76
N GLN A 11 9.45 -12.75 5.00
CA GLN A 11 8.40 -13.01 6.00
C GLN A 11 7.12 -13.57 5.35
N GLY A 12 7.14 -13.83 4.04
CA GLY A 12 5.99 -14.38 3.30
C GLY A 12 4.82 -13.41 3.10
N GLY A 13 4.97 -12.13 3.42
CA GLY A 13 3.94 -11.10 3.23
C GLY A 13 4.14 -10.27 1.97
N ASP A 14 3.08 -9.56 1.59
CA ASP A 14 3.02 -8.63 0.47
C ASP A 14 3.31 -7.16 0.88
N MET A 15 3.46 -6.29 -0.13
CA MET A 15 3.36 -4.84 0.06
C MET A 15 1.94 -4.41 0.48
N MET A 16 1.87 -3.37 1.29
CA MET A 16 0.60 -2.76 1.73
C MET A 16 -0.11 -2.06 0.56
N ARG A 17 -1.40 -2.33 0.41
CA ARG A 17 -2.27 -1.58 -0.50
C ARG A 17 -2.62 -0.25 0.16
N THR A 18 -2.57 0.85 -0.60
CA THR A 18 -2.81 2.20 -0.07
C THR A 18 -3.94 2.90 -0.82
N GLY A 19 -4.74 3.69 -0.10
CA GLY A 19 -5.69 4.60 -0.72
C GLY A 19 -5.05 5.98 -0.93
N ARG A 20 -5.07 6.50 -2.16
CA ARG A 20 -4.65 7.87 -2.54
C ARG A 20 -3.18 8.25 -2.31
N LEU A 21 -2.39 7.44 -1.60
CA LEU A 21 -0.94 7.60 -1.44
C LEU A 21 -0.19 6.92 -2.59
N VAL A 22 0.20 7.70 -3.60
CA VAL A 22 0.96 7.20 -4.76
C VAL A 22 2.45 7.26 -4.43
N TYR A 23 3.21 6.26 -4.88
CA TYR A 23 4.66 6.22 -4.72
C TYR A 23 5.32 5.39 -5.83
N THR A 24 6.62 5.55 -5.98
CA THR A 24 7.48 4.72 -6.82
C THR A 24 8.20 3.69 -5.95
N CYS A 25 8.31 2.45 -6.44
CA CYS A 25 9.05 1.38 -5.81
C CYS A 25 10.12 0.83 -6.76
N GLU A 26 11.36 0.77 -6.31
CA GLU A 26 12.48 0.10 -6.97
C GLU A 26 12.92 -1.10 -6.12
N PRO A 27 12.39 -2.31 -6.37
CA PRO A 27 12.61 -3.46 -5.49
C PRO A 27 14.08 -3.87 -5.34
N ALA A 28 14.86 -3.74 -6.42
CA ALA A 28 16.27 -4.09 -6.47
C ALA A 28 17.21 -3.02 -5.84
N SER A 29 16.67 -1.87 -5.46
CA SER A 29 17.47 -0.84 -4.78
C SER A 29 17.87 -1.30 -3.36
N LYS A 30 18.89 -0.63 -2.80
CA LYS A 30 19.37 -0.90 -1.44
C LYS A 30 18.24 -0.70 -0.42
N ILE A 31 18.34 -1.42 0.70
CA ILE A 31 17.44 -1.20 1.85
C ILE A 31 17.43 0.28 2.23
N ASN A 32 16.25 0.80 2.58
CA ASN A 32 15.98 2.23 2.85
C ASN A 32 16.01 3.17 1.64
N SER A 33 16.18 2.67 0.42
CA SER A 33 16.20 3.51 -0.81
C SER A 33 15.25 3.03 -1.91
N ARG A 34 14.27 2.19 -1.54
CA ARG A 34 13.34 1.57 -2.51
C ARG A 34 12.11 2.41 -2.81
N ILE A 35 11.73 3.34 -1.93
CA ILE A 35 10.49 4.11 -2.04
C ILE A 35 10.82 5.57 -2.32
N SER A 36 10.23 6.14 -3.36
CA SER A 36 10.43 7.53 -3.78
C SER A 36 9.14 8.15 -4.35
N ASP A 37 9.18 9.44 -4.67
CA ASP A 37 8.10 10.18 -5.33
C ASP A 37 6.73 10.04 -4.65
N MET A 38 6.72 10.10 -3.32
CA MET A 38 5.50 9.93 -2.53
C MET A 38 4.60 11.16 -2.63
N SER A 39 3.35 10.95 -3.02
CA SER A 39 2.31 11.99 -3.03
C SER A 39 1.00 11.48 -2.43
N LEU A 40 0.31 12.35 -1.71
CA LEU A 40 -1.01 12.10 -1.16
C LEU A 40 -2.00 13.10 -1.76
N ASN A 41 -3.04 12.61 -2.42
CA ASN A 41 -4.03 13.45 -3.13
C ASN A 41 -3.38 14.38 -4.18
N GLY A 42 -2.34 13.91 -4.86
CA GLY A 42 -1.62 14.68 -5.87
C GLY A 42 -0.64 15.72 -5.32
N GLN A 43 -0.46 15.80 -4.00
CA GLN A 43 0.49 16.71 -3.36
C GLN A 43 1.67 15.92 -2.78
N PRO A 44 2.93 16.36 -2.94
CA PRO A 44 4.08 15.72 -2.31
C PRO A 44 3.91 15.56 -0.80
N ILE A 45 4.33 14.41 -0.26
CA ILE A 45 4.42 14.21 1.18
C ILE A 45 5.49 15.14 1.76
N GLN A 46 5.21 15.72 2.92
CA GLN A 46 6.12 16.54 3.71
C GLN A 46 6.54 15.75 4.95
N ALA A 47 7.85 15.63 5.18
CA ALA A 47 8.40 14.78 6.24
C ALA A 47 8.07 15.30 7.66
N ASP A 48 7.86 16.60 7.81
CA ASP A 48 7.57 17.30 9.06
C ASP A 48 6.06 17.40 9.35
N LYS A 49 5.20 16.83 8.48
CA LYS A 49 3.75 16.93 8.60
C LYS A 49 3.12 15.65 9.16
N SER A 50 2.14 15.82 10.03
CA SER A 50 1.27 14.72 10.49
C SER A 50 0.12 14.49 9.50
N TYR A 51 -0.11 13.22 9.18
CA TYR A 51 -1.21 12.78 8.31
C TYR A 51 -2.15 11.88 9.10
N LYS A 52 -3.47 12.08 8.91
CA LYS A 52 -4.47 11.13 9.43
C LYS A 52 -4.45 9.89 8.55
N VAL A 53 -4.23 8.73 9.16
CA VAL A 53 -4.15 7.43 8.48
C VAL A 53 -5.16 6.48 9.12
N ALA A 54 -5.89 5.75 8.28
CA ALA A 54 -6.69 4.61 8.69
C ALA A 54 -6.04 3.34 8.15
N ARG A 55 -5.96 2.29 8.97
CA ARG A 55 -5.44 0.97 8.59
C ARG A 55 -6.30 -0.12 9.22
N TRP A 56 -6.26 -1.31 8.63
CA TRP A 56 -6.90 -2.50 9.17
C TRP A 56 -6.03 -3.73 8.91
N GLY A 57 -6.16 -4.75 9.78
CA GLY A 57 -5.53 -6.06 9.59
C GLY A 57 -4.02 -6.13 9.82
N VAL A 58 -3.38 -5.05 10.28
CA VAL A 58 -1.92 -4.97 10.44
C VAL A 58 -1.54 -4.36 11.78
N GLY A 59 -0.64 -5.02 12.51
CA GLY A 59 -0.14 -4.62 13.82
C GLY A 59 -0.96 -5.18 14.99
N SER A 60 -0.53 -4.88 16.23
CA SER A 60 -1.14 -5.38 17.47
C SER A 60 -2.07 -4.39 18.17
N ALA A 61 -2.16 -3.14 17.67
CA ALA A 61 -2.98 -2.10 18.30
C ALA A 61 -4.44 -2.23 17.87
N GLN A 62 -5.31 -2.52 18.84
CA GLN A 62 -6.76 -2.52 18.66
C GLN A 62 -7.26 -1.08 18.55
N SER A 63 -8.10 -0.83 17.55
CA SER A 63 -8.82 0.45 17.43
C SER A 63 -9.97 0.50 18.46
N GLU A 64 -10.24 1.68 19.03
CA GLU A 64 -11.45 1.93 19.83
C GLU A 64 -12.72 2.01 18.97
N GLY A 65 -12.56 2.17 17.65
CA GLY A 65 -13.68 2.26 16.70
C GLY A 65 -14.33 0.92 16.38
N GLU A 66 -15.41 1.01 15.59
CA GLU A 66 -16.14 -0.15 15.10
C GLU A 66 -15.24 -1.11 14.29
N PRO A 67 -15.51 -2.42 14.33
CA PRO A 67 -14.86 -3.38 13.46
C PRO A 67 -15.01 -3.02 11.97
N VAL A 68 -13.99 -3.35 11.16
CA VAL A 68 -14.00 -2.95 9.75
C VAL A 68 -15.20 -3.50 8.98
N TRP A 69 -15.69 -4.68 9.35
CA TRP A 69 -16.79 -5.33 8.62
C TRP A 69 -18.10 -4.57 8.83
N ASP A 70 -18.32 -3.99 10.00
CA ASP A 70 -19.49 -3.15 10.29
C ASP A 70 -19.43 -1.85 9.47
N VAL A 71 -18.24 -1.22 9.41
CA VAL A 71 -17.99 -0.02 8.59
C VAL A 71 -18.23 -0.29 7.10
N VAL A 72 -17.72 -1.42 6.60
CA VAL A 72 -17.90 -1.82 5.20
C VAL A 72 -19.36 -2.17 4.91
N GLU A 73 -20.03 -2.90 5.81
CA GLU A 73 -21.46 -3.23 5.67
C GLU A 73 -22.31 -1.96 5.60
N GLN A 74 -22.06 -1.00 6.50
CA GLN A 74 -22.77 0.28 6.48
C GLN A 74 -22.54 1.03 5.17
N TYR A 75 -21.29 1.08 4.67
CA TYR A 75 -20.97 1.69 3.39
C TYR A 75 -21.74 1.04 2.24
N LEU A 76 -21.72 -0.30 2.16
CA LEU A 76 -22.40 -1.06 1.10
C LEU A 76 -23.92 -0.87 1.16
N LYS A 77 -24.54 -0.85 2.35
CA LYS A 77 -25.98 -0.55 2.51
C LYS A 77 -26.35 0.86 2.04
N SER A 78 -25.45 1.83 2.25
CA SER A 78 -25.67 3.22 1.83
C SER A 78 -25.42 3.46 0.33
N ALA A 79 -24.70 2.54 -0.33
CA ALA A 79 -24.27 2.66 -1.73
C ALA A 79 -24.99 1.62 -2.60
N PRO A 80 -26.15 1.94 -3.21
CA PRO A 80 -26.92 0.99 -4.02
C PRO A 80 -26.16 0.48 -5.26
N VAL A 81 -25.13 1.21 -5.71
CA VAL A 81 -24.19 0.78 -6.75
C VAL A 81 -22.77 1.11 -6.29
N VAL A 82 -21.93 0.09 -6.13
CA VAL A 82 -20.51 0.26 -5.82
C VAL A 82 -19.77 0.67 -7.09
N LYS A 83 -19.04 1.79 -7.02
CA LYS A 83 -18.23 2.25 -8.15
C LYS A 83 -16.97 1.40 -8.26
N ASN A 84 -16.57 1.08 -9.48
CA ASN A 84 -15.25 0.53 -9.73
C ASN A 84 -14.20 1.58 -9.36
N HIS A 85 -13.31 1.20 -8.45
CA HIS A 85 -12.17 2.02 -8.06
C HIS A 85 -10.92 1.47 -8.74
N THR A 86 -10.14 2.34 -9.38
CA THR A 86 -8.81 1.98 -9.86
C THR A 86 -7.91 1.74 -8.64
N PRO A 87 -7.30 0.55 -8.51
CA PRO A 87 -6.33 0.30 -7.46
C PRO A 87 -5.16 1.26 -7.59
N ASN A 88 -4.65 1.71 -6.45
CA ASN A 88 -3.41 2.46 -6.42
C ASN A 88 -2.23 1.48 -6.53
N VAL A 89 -1.74 1.31 -7.75
CA VAL A 89 -0.58 0.46 -8.05
C VAL A 89 0.67 1.35 -8.06
N PRO A 90 1.70 1.06 -7.25
CA PRO A 90 2.92 1.85 -7.25
C PRO A 90 3.62 1.71 -8.60
N ARG A 91 4.26 2.80 -9.04
CA ARG A 91 5.13 2.74 -10.21
C ARG A 91 6.35 1.88 -9.88
N LEU A 92 6.55 0.79 -10.62
CA LEU A 92 7.69 -0.10 -10.40
C LEU A 92 8.85 0.23 -11.35
N ILE A 93 10.06 0.35 -10.81
CA ILE A 93 11.29 0.54 -11.58
C ILE A 93 12.09 -0.75 -11.60
N GLY A 94 12.67 -1.08 -12.76
CA GLY A 94 13.64 -2.17 -12.89
C GLY A 94 13.06 -3.58 -12.83
N VAL A 95 11.74 -3.75 -12.87
CA VAL A 95 11.08 -5.07 -12.75
C VAL A 95 10.78 -5.76 -14.09
N GLY A 96 10.96 -5.09 -15.22
CA GLY A 96 10.51 -5.60 -16.53
C GLY A 96 11.19 -6.89 -17.00
N ALA A 97 12.40 -7.18 -16.53
CA ALA A 97 13.11 -8.43 -16.81
C ALA A 97 12.85 -9.54 -15.77
N ASN A 98 12.06 -9.26 -14.73
CA ASN A 98 11.77 -10.22 -13.68
C ASN A 98 10.73 -11.25 -14.21
N PRO A 99 11.07 -12.55 -14.27
CA PRO A 99 10.16 -13.58 -14.79
C PRO A 99 8.91 -13.78 -13.92
N GLY A 100 8.94 -13.32 -12.66
CA GLY A 100 7.78 -13.31 -11.77
C GLY A 100 6.92 -12.05 -11.86
N PHE A 101 7.28 -11.08 -12.71
CA PHE A 101 6.47 -9.89 -12.94
C PHE A 101 5.40 -10.19 -14.00
N ALA A 102 4.15 -10.27 -13.57
CA ALA A 102 3.01 -10.40 -14.46
C ALA A 102 2.77 -9.05 -15.17
N ASN A 103 3.10 -8.99 -16.46
CA ASN A 103 2.67 -7.89 -17.33
C ASN A 103 1.24 -8.20 -17.79
N GLU A 104 0.24 -7.50 -17.23
CA GLU A 104 -1.10 -7.37 -17.83
C GLU A 104 -1.32 -5.94 -18.32
#